data_AF-A0A7S4FP48-F1
#
_entry.id   AF-A0A7S4FP48-F1
#
_cell.length_a   1.000
_cell.length_b   1.000
_cell.length_c   1.000
_cell.angle_alpha   90.00
_cell.angle_beta   90.00
_cell.angle_gamma   90.00
#
_symmetry.space_group_name_H-M   'P 1'
#
loop_
_entity.id
_entity.type
_entity.pdbx_description
1 polymer ?
#
loop_
_entity_poly.entity_id
_entity_poly.type
_entity_poly.pdbx_seq_one_letter_code
_entity_poly.pdbx_strand_id
1 'polypeptide(L)'
;DGERLRIPVGPVQRPQNRTFVFARTLGPESKIFAVRLPRPFGLVMEEDRRRGNVFVADIVEGTNAERFCRVAQLNQNAEVPQKGDVLRGCTSTNIVYKNFAALSFGSVKPQRTIVMYGADEQAWPNVMLALSKGVVADGDVTLVFERAAPSEAQSEA
;
A
#
# COMPACT_ATOMS: atom_id res chain seq x y z
N ASP A 1 -18.65 2.02 -10.55
CA ASP A 1 -17.93 3.24 -10.09
C ASP A 1 -16.77 2.87 -9.19
N GLY A 2 -15.66 3.59 -9.29
CA GLY A 2 -14.44 3.31 -8.53
C GLY A 2 -13.62 4.56 -8.25
N GLU A 3 -12.90 4.55 -7.14
CA GLU A 3 -12.06 5.65 -6.69
C GLU A 3 -10.78 5.73 -7.53
N ARG A 4 -10.42 6.92 -8.00
CA ARG A 4 -9.27 7.12 -8.89
C ARG A 4 -8.09 7.68 -8.12
N LEU A 5 -7.06 6.85 -7.92
CA LEU A 5 -5.85 7.25 -7.20
C LEU A 5 -4.67 7.41 -8.14
N ARG A 6 -3.91 8.51 -7.96
CA ARG A 6 -2.66 8.75 -8.68
C ARG A 6 -1.48 8.22 -7.86
N ILE A 7 -0.87 7.14 -8.33
CA ILE A 7 0.20 6.43 -7.62
C ILE A 7 1.49 6.51 -8.44
N PRO A 8 2.63 6.92 -7.84
CA PRO A 8 3.92 6.96 -8.51
C PRO A 8 4.46 5.53 -8.74
N VAL A 9 4.63 5.14 -10.00
CA VAL A 9 5.18 3.83 -10.41
C VAL A 9 6.16 4.00 -11.56
N GLY A 10 6.95 2.97 -11.86
CA GLY A 10 7.99 2.99 -12.88
C GLY A 10 9.40 2.91 -12.29
N PRO A 11 10.45 3.26 -13.07
CA PRO A 11 11.82 3.23 -12.59
C PRO A 11 12.00 3.95 -11.26
N VAL A 12 12.70 3.33 -10.30
CA VAL A 12 12.92 3.91 -8.95
C VAL A 12 13.46 5.34 -8.99
N GLN A 13 14.37 5.64 -9.92
CA GLN A 13 14.98 6.97 -10.06
C GLN A 13 14.05 8.04 -10.65
N ARG A 14 12.98 7.62 -11.35
CA ARG A 14 12.06 8.52 -12.05
C ARG A 14 10.66 7.90 -12.12
N PRO A 15 9.98 7.77 -10.97
CA PRO A 15 8.61 7.29 -10.97
C PRO A 15 7.69 8.30 -11.66
N GLN A 16 6.64 7.80 -12.30
CA GLN A 16 5.61 8.59 -12.95
C GLN A 16 4.27 8.29 -12.30
N ASN A 17 3.47 9.33 -12.08
CA ASN A 17 2.11 9.14 -11.57
C ASN A 17 1.27 8.42 -12.64
N ARG A 18 0.75 7.24 -12.28
CA ARG A 18 -0.26 6.52 -13.05
C ARG A 18 -1.57 6.52 -12.27
N THR A 19 -2.67 6.59 -12.99
CA THR A 19 -4.00 6.55 -12.39
C THR A 19 -4.46 5.10 -12.30
N PHE A 20 -4.83 4.67 -11.11
CA PHE A 20 -5.41 3.37 -10.84
C PHE A 20 -6.84 3.56 -10.34
N VAL A 21 -7.71 2.59 -10.64
CA VAL A 21 -9.12 2.63 -10.25
C VAL A 21 -9.38 1.49 -9.28
N PHE A 22 -9.92 1.82 -8.11
CA PHE A 22 -10.26 0.87 -7.07
C PHE A 22 -11.78 0.86 -6.86
N ALA A 23 -12.42 -0.29 -7.08
CA ALA A 23 -13.82 -0.47 -6.71
C ALA A 23 -13.94 -0.56 -5.18
N ARG A 24 -14.99 -0.01 -4.58
CA ARG A 24 -15.28 -0.16 -3.14
C ARG A 24 -15.70 -1.60 -2.84
N THR A 25 -15.19 -2.20 -1.77
CA THR A 25 -15.55 -3.56 -1.33
C THR A 25 -16.21 -3.59 0.04
N LEU A 26 -16.05 -2.54 0.85
CA LEU A 26 -16.64 -2.46 2.20
C LEU A 26 -18.03 -1.81 2.22
N GLY A 27 -18.49 -1.27 1.10
CA GLY A 27 -19.81 -0.62 0.96
C GLY A 27 -19.73 0.70 0.19
N PRO A 28 -20.87 1.33 -0.13
CA PRO A 28 -20.90 2.57 -0.93
C PRO A 28 -20.27 3.76 -0.20
N GLU A 29 -20.40 3.84 1.12
CA GLU A 29 -19.89 4.94 1.96
C GLU A 29 -18.42 4.75 2.38
N SER A 30 -17.75 3.69 1.92
CA SER A 30 -16.35 3.49 2.25
C SER A 30 -15.44 4.50 1.54
N LYS A 31 -14.32 4.81 2.19
CA LYS A 31 -13.30 5.72 1.66
C LYS A 31 -12.06 4.95 1.26
N ILE A 32 -11.65 5.11 0.00
CA ILE A 32 -10.39 4.56 -0.51
C ILE A 32 -9.36 5.70 -0.59
N PHE A 33 -8.16 5.48 -0.06
CA PHE A 33 -7.10 6.49 -0.01
C PHE A 33 -5.72 5.85 -0.09
N ALA A 34 -4.70 6.66 -0.40
CA ALA A 34 -3.30 6.21 -0.49
C ALA A 34 -2.42 6.91 0.54
N VAL A 35 -1.58 6.15 1.22
CA VAL A 35 -0.61 6.64 2.19
C VAL A 35 0.79 6.27 1.75
N ARG A 36 1.73 7.22 1.81
CA ARG A 36 3.16 6.96 1.60
C ARG A 36 3.84 6.83 2.95
N LEU A 37 4.52 5.70 3.16
CA LEU A 37 5.26 5.41 4.38
C LEU A 37 6.72 5.08 4.04
N PRO A 38 7.69 5.58 4.84
CA PRO A 38 9.07 5.13 4.72
C PRO A 38 9.18 3.66 5.14
N ARG A 39 10.20 2.96 4.64
CA ARG A 39 10.52 1.59 5.11
C ARG A 39 11.48 1.66 6.31
N PRO A 40 11.30 0.84 7.37
CA PRO A 40 10.14 -0.02 7.64
C PRO A 40 8.88 0.80 7.96
N PHE A 41 7.72 0.37 7.46
CA PHE A 41 6.49 1.16 7.49
C PHE A 41 5.71 1.11 8.80
N GLY A 42 6.04 0.20 9.74
CA GLY A 42 5.50 0.24 11.10
C GLY A 42 4.03 -0.15 11.26
N LEU A 43 3.51 -0.99 10.37
CA LEU A 43 2.14 -1.54 10.45
C LEU A 43 2.20 -3.05 10.66
N VAL A 44 1.33 -3.56 11.53
CA VAL A 44 1.03 -4.98 11.68
C VAL A 44 -0.22 -5.27 10.85
N MET A 45 -0.13 -6.23 9.94
CA MET A 45 -1.22 -6.62 9.06
C MET A 45 -1.57 -8.09 9.25
N GLU A 46 -2.87 -8.38 9.18
CA GLU A 46 -3.41 -9.73 9.31
C GLU A 46 -4.41 -10.03 8.18
N GLU A 47 -4.61 -11.32 7.91
CA GLU A 47 -5.58 -11.82 6.95
C GLU A 47 -6.90 -12.12 7.66
N ASP A 48 -8.00 -11.49 7.23
CA ASP A 48 -9.34 -11.98 7.53
C ASP A 48 -9.70 -13.05 6.49
N ARG A 49 -9.49 -14.31 6.86
CA ARG A 49 -9.80 -15.47 6.01
C ARG A 49 -11.28 -15.59 5.65
N ARG A 50 -12.19 -15.02 6.44
CA ARG A 50 -13.63 -15.08 6.14
C ARG A 50 -14.00 -14.10 5.04
N ARG A 51 -13.39 -12.91 5.06
CA ARG A 51 -13.62 -11.85 4.07
C ARG A 51 -12.64 -11.87 2.90
N GLY A 52 -11.58 -12.68 2.99
CA GLY A 52 -10.55 -12.79 1.96
C GLY A 52 -9.75 -11.50 1.77
N ASN A 53 -9.64 -10.69 2.82
CA ASN A 53 -8.96 -9.40 2.76
C ASN A 53 -7.86 -9.29 3.84
N VAL A 54 -6.97 -8.33 3.64
CA VAL A 54 -5.89 -8.02 4.58
C VAL A 54 -6.24 -6.71 5.27
N PHE A 55 -6.09 -6.64 6.59
CA PHE A 55 -6.37 -5.43 7.35
C PHE A 55 -5.21 -5.04 8.26
N VAL A 56 -5.19 -3.78 8.67
CA VAL A 56 -4.26 -3.25 9.68
C VAL A 56 -4.73 -3.72 11.05
N ALA A 57 -4.01 -4.67 11.65
CA ALA A 57 -4.31 -5.16 12.99
C ALA A 57 -3.76 -4.24 14.09
N ASP A 58 -2.54 -3.72 13.88
CA ASP A 58 -1.89 -2.82 14.82
C ASP A 58 -0.91 -1.85 14.14
N ILE A 59 -0.51 -0.83 14.88
CA ILE A 59 0.49 0.15 14.48
C ILE A 59 1.62 0.08 15.51
N VAL A 60 2.84 -0.11 15.03
CA VAL A 60 4.01 -0.31 15.89
C VAL A 60 4.43 1.02 16.52
N GLU A 61 4.55 1.06 17.85
CA GLU A 61 4.98 2.25 18.59
C GLU A 61 6.40 2.68 18.22
N GLY A 62 6.66 3.99 18.28
CA GLY A 62 7.94 4.61 17.95
C GLY A 62 8.22 4.70 16.44
N THR A 63 7.28 4.28 15.58
CA THR A 63 7.45 4.30 14.12
C THR A 63 6.87 5.55 13.47
N ASN A 64 7.25 5.78 12.21
CA ASN A 64 6.67 6.88 11.42
C ASN A 64 5.16 6.72 11.23
N ALA A 65 4.65 5.49 11.11
CA ALA A 65 3.21 5.26 11.04
C ALA A 65 2.51 5.75 12.31
N GLU A 66 3.03 5.39 13.49
CA GLU A 66 2.48 5.89 14.75
C GLU A 66 2.53 7.42 14.82
N ARG A 67 3.67 8.02 14.45
CA ARG A 67 3.82 9.48 14.42
C ARG A 67 2.78 10.14 13.52
N PHE A 68 2.53 9.60 12.32
CA PHE A 68 1.50 10.11 11.42
C PHE A 68 0.10 9.97 12.02
N CYS A 69 -0.19 8.85 12.69
CA CYS A 69 -1.47 8.65 13.38
C CYS A 69 -1.68 9.63 14.53
N ARG A 70 -0.65 9.88 15.36
CA ARG A 70 -0.70 10.88 16.43
C ARG A 70 -0.92 12.29 15.89
N VAL A 71 -0.25 12.65 14.79
CA VAL A 71 -0.46 13.97 14.15
C VAL A 71 -1.88 14.07 13.57
N ALA A 72 -2.40 13.00 12.98
CA ALA A 72 -3.76 12.96 12.44
C ALA A 72 -4.85 13.09 13.51
N GLN A 73 -4.60 12.75 14.77
CA GLN A 73 -5.56 13.02 15.85
C GLN A 73 -5.85 14.53 16.00
N LEU A 74 -4.94 15.39 15.54
CA LEU A 74 -5.12 16.85 15.53
C LEU A 74 -5.85 17.34 14.27
N ASN A 75 -6.02 16.49 13.25
CA ASN A 75 -6.70 16.81 12.00
C ASN A 75 -7.62 15.66 11.58
N GLN A 76 -8.91 15.79 11.89
CA GLN A 76 -9.93 14.76 11.68
C GLN A 76 -10.07 14.29 10.23
N ASN A 77 -9.56 15.04 9.25
CA ASN A 77 -9.62 14.68 7.82
C ASN A 77 -8.33 14.03 7.29
N ALA A 78 -7.35 13.76 8.14
CA ALA A 78 -6.07 13.21 7.71
C ALA A 78 -6.20 11.74 7.26
N GLU A 79 -5.73 11.49 6.03
CA GLU A 79 -5.64 10.15 5.44
C GLU A 79 -4.39 9.44 5.96
N VAL A 80 -4.51 8.81 7.12
CA VAL A 80 -3.47 7.99 7.75
C VAL A 80 -3.98 6.57 7.97
N PRO A 81 -3.09 5.55 8.02
CA PRO A 81 -3.50 4.20 8.35
C PRO A 81 -4.12 4.13 9.75
N GLN A 82 -5.17 3.36 9.92
CA GLN A 82 -5.82 3.09 11.20
C GLN A 82 -6.09 1.60 11.35
N LYS A 83 -6.25 1.13 12.60
CA LYS A 83 -6.67 -0.24 12.87
C LYS A 83 -8.00 -0.52 12.18
N GLY A 84 -8.10 -1.67 11.51
CA GLY A 84 -9.27 -2.08 10.74
C GLY A 84 -9.30 -1.60 9.29
N ASP A 85 -8.37 -0.72 8.87
CA ASP A 85 -8.25 -0.36 7.45
C ASP A 85 -7.89 -1.58 6.61
N VAL A 86 -8.59 -1.76 5.49
CA VAL A 86 -8.37 -2.89 4.58
C VAL A 86 -7.38 -2.50 3.50
N LEU A 87 -6.31 -3.27 3.35
CA LEU A 87 -5.32 -3.09 2.30
C LEU A 87 -5.90 -3.50 0.95
N ARG A 88 -5.96 -2.55 0.02
CA ARG A 88 -6.43 -2.74 -1.37
C ARG A 88 -5.29 -2.88 -2.36
N GLY A 89 -4.11 -2.38 -1.99
CA GLY A 89 -2.90 -2.59 -2.76
C GLY A 89 -1.68 -1.90 -2.17
N CYS A 90 -0.52 -2.20 -2.74
CA CYS A 90 0.74 -1.63 -2.32
C CYS A 90 1.70 -1.48 -3.50
N THR A 91 2.63 -0.53 -3.41
CA THR A 91 3.74 -0.47 -4.35
C THR A 91 4.81 -1.50 -3.99
N SER A 92 5.28 -2.25 -4.98
CA SER A 92 6.30 -3.28 -4.83
C SER A 92 7.46 -3.03 -5.79
N THR A 93 8.70 -3.29 -5.38
CA THR A 93 9.87 -3.12 -6.26
C THR A 93 10.21 -4.44 -6.96
N ASN A 94 10.16 -4.46 -8.29
CA ASN A 94 10.64 -5.56 -9.12
C ASN A 94 11.99 -5.22 -9.78
N ILE A 95 12.81 -6.24 -10.02
CA ILE A 95 14.05 -6.12 -10.80
C ILE A 95 13.74 -6.54 -12.23
N VAL A 96 13.93 -5.62 -13.18
CA VAL A 96 13.70 -5.84 -14.60
C VAL A 96 15.05 -5.97 -15.30
N TYR A 97 15.27 -7.11 -15.96
CA TYR A 97 16.41 -7.34 -16.85
C TYR A 97 15.96 -7.00 -18.27
N LYS A 98 16.54 -5.96 -18.88
CA LYS A 98 16.25 -5.65 -20.29
C LYS A 98 16.88 -6.74 -21.17
N ASN A 99 16.08 -7.32 -22.06
CA ASN A 99 16.36 -8.35 -23.09
C ASN A 99 17.68 -9.13 -22.97
N PHE A 100 17.57 -10.45 -22.85
CA PHE A 100 18.67 -11.42 -22.84
C PHE A 100 19.67 -11.25 -24.01
N ALA A 101 19.23 -10.73 -25.16
CA ALA A 101 20.09 -10.45 -26.32
C ALA A 101 21.12 -9.32 -26.09
N ALA A 102 20.88 -8.40 -25.13
CA ALA A 102 21.83 -7.33 -24.79
C ALA A 102 22.91 -7.79 -23.79
N LEU A 103 22.68 -8.92 -23.07
CA LEU A 103 23.67 -9.50 -22.16
C LEU A 103 24.88 -10.09 -22.90
N SER A 104 24.76 -10.33 -24.21
CA SER A 104 25.83 -10.87 -25.04
C SER A 104 26.85 -9.80 -25.50
N PHE A 105 26.52 -8.50 -25.44
CA PHE A 105 27.37 -7.43 -25.97
C PHE A 105 27.50 -6.17 -25.08
N GLY A 106 27.08 -6.21 -23.82
CA GLY A 106 27.34 -5.13 -22.88
C GLY A 106 26.54 -5.28 -21.59
N SER A 107 27.17 -4.99 -20.47
CA SER A 107 26.59 -5.11 -19.13
C SER A 107 25.45 -4.13 -18.91
N VAL A 108 24.24 -4.45 -19.37
CA VAL A 108 23.04 -3.69 -19.02
C VAL A 108 22.72 -3.96 -17.56
N LYS A 109 22.98 -2.97 -16.70
CA LYS A 109 22.70 -3.08 -15.26
C LYS A 109 21.19 -3.33 -15.05
N PRO A 110 20.81 -4.27 -14.17
CA PRO A 110 19.42 -4.53 -13.86
C PRO A 110 18.74 -3.27 -13.33
N GLN A 111 17.53 -3.00 -13.81
CA GLN A 111 16.78 -1.79 -13.47
C GLN A 111 15.69 -2.12 -12.45
N ARG A 112 15.70 -1.43 -11.31
CA ARG A 112 14.66 -1.55 -10.28
C ARG A 112 13.45 -0.69 -10.68
N THR A 113 12.26 -1.29 -10.62
CA THR A 113 11.01 -0.69 -11.08
C THR A 113 9.94 -0.87 -10.00
N ILE A 114 9.32 0.22 -9.58
CA ILE A 114 8.17 0.25 -8.69
C ILE A 114 6.93 -0.09 -9.51
N VAL A 115 6.15 -1.07 -9.05
CA VAL A 115 4.88 -1.46 -9.66
C VAL A 115 3.76 -1.37 -8.63
N MET A 116 2.53 -1.17 -9.08
CA MET A 116 1.36 -1.30 -8.22
C MET A 116 0.95 -2.77 -8.14
N TYR A 117 0.80 -3.29 -6.94
CA TYR A 117 0.30 -4.63 -6.66
C TYR A 117 -1.07 -4.51 -6.01
N GLY A 118 -2.11 -5.10 -6.62
CA GLY A 118 -3.45 -5.16 -6.03
C GLY A 118 -3.50 -6.26 -4.98
N ALA A 119 -4.07 -5.97 -3.81
CA ALA A 119 -4.19 -6.94 -2.71
C ALA A 119 -5.53 -7.70 -2.73
N ASP A 120 -6.50 -7.23 -3.52
CA ASP A 120 -7.82 -7.83 -3.61
C ASP A 120 -7.77 -9.25 -4.16
N GLU A 121 -8.47 -10.16 -3.47
CA GLU A 121 -8.58 -11.58 -3.81
C GLU A 121 -7.22 -12.30 -3.93
N GLN A 122 -6.14 -11.69 -3.43
CA GLN A 122 -4.81 -12.28 -3.43
C GLN A 122 -4.59 -13.07 -2.14
N ALA A 123 -3.98 -14.25 -2.27
CA ALA A 123 -3.54 -15.01 -1.12
C ALA A 123 -2.55 -14.19 -0.26
N TRP A 124 -2.73 -14.20 1.07
CA TRP A 124 -1.89 -13.43 1.99
C TRP A 124 -0.36 -13.60 1.77
N PRO A 125 0.17 -14.81 1.51
CA PRO A 125 1.60 -14.98 1.20
C PRO A 125 2.10 -14.13 0.02
N ASN A 126 1.28 -13.94 -1.01
CA ASN A 126 1.66 -13.12 -2.18
C ASN A 126 1.68 -11.63 -1.84
N VAL A 127 0.72 -11.18 -1.01
CA VAL A 127 0.68 -9.80 -0.52
C VAL A 127 1.89 -9.51 0.37
N MET A 128 2.24 -10.42 1.29
CA MET A 128 3.46 -10.33 2.10
C MET A 128 4.72 -10.27 1.24
N LEU A 129 4.81 -11.10 0.20
CA LEU A 129 5.91 -11.07 -0.75
C LEU A 129 5.98 -9.73 -1.50
N ALA A 130 4.85 -9.17 -1.90
CA ALA A 130 4.80 -7.85 -2.54
C ALA A 130 5.24 -6.72 -1.59
N LEU A 131 4.83 -6.77 -0.32
CA LEU A 131 5.21 -5.79 0.71
C LEU A 131 6.69 -5.87 1.08
N SER A 132 7.26 -7.08 1.15
CA SER A 132 8.68 -7.29 1.50
C SER A 132 9.63 -6.93 0.37
N LYS A 133 9.14 -6.89 -0.88
CA LYS A 133 9.90 -6.43 -2.04
C LYS A 133 10.17 -4.93 -1.97
N GLY A 134 11.43 -4.59 -1.81
CA GLY A 134 11.95 -3.23 -1.84
C GLY A 134 12.97 -3.00 -0.73
N VAL A 135 13.81 -2.00 -0.92
CA VAL A 135 14.79 -1.56 0.09
C VAL A 135 14.57 -0.10 0.42
N VAL A 136 15.14 0.39 1.52
CA VAL A 136 15.03 1.81 1.91
C VAL A 136 15.48 2.76 0.78
N ALA A 137 16.50 2.37 0.01
CA ALA A 137 17.00 3.14 -1.13
C ALA A 137 16.01 3.25 -2.30
N ASP A 138 14.93 2.46 -2.34
CA ASP A 138 13.87 2.58 -3.34
C ASP A 138 12.88 3.72 -3.02
N GLY A 139 12.97 4.28 -1.82
CA GLY A 139 12.06 5.29 -1.30
C GLY A 139 10.83 4.71 -0.60
N ASP A 140 9.85 5.59 -0.38
CA ASP A 140 8.63 5.26 0.36
C ASP A 140 7.76 4.23 -0.37
N VAL A 141 7.14 3.35 0.41
CA VAL A 141 6.07 2.48 -0.07
C VAL A 141 4.75 3.27 -0.08
N THR A 142 3.98 3.17 -1.16
CA THR A 142 2.59 3.62 -1.18
C THR A 142 1.68 2.44 -0.86
N LEU A 143 0.84 2.59 0.16
CA LEU A 143 -0.19 1.63 0.54
C LEU A 143 -1.55 2.25 0.22
N VAL A 144 -2.44 1.47 -0.39
CA VAL A 144 -3.81 1.87 -0.67
C VAL A 144 -4.71 1.15 0.31
N PHE A 145 -5.48 1.92 1.06
CA PHE A 145 -6.42 1.42 2.06
C PHE A 145 -7.85 1.74 1.68
N GLU A 146 -8.76 0.92 2.14
CA GLU A 146 -10.18 1.21 2.22
C GLU A 146 -10.63 1.19 3.68
N ARG A 147 -11.34 2.24 4.08
CA ARG A 147 -11.93 2.39 5.40
C ARG A 147 -13.44 2.39 5.28
N ALA A 148 -14.11 1.57 6.08
CA ALA A 148 -15.56 1.62 6.21
C ALA A 148 -16.00 2.95 6.83
N ALA A 149 -17.17 3.47 6.46
CA ALA A 149 -17.77 4.58 7.18
C ALA A 149 -17.97 4.18 8.66
N PRO A 150 -17.80 5.12 9.62
CA PRO A 150 -18.12 4.85 11.01
C PRO A 150 -19.59 4.40 11.07
N SER A 151 -19.85 3.20 11.59
CA SER A 151 -21.22 2.83 11.92
C SER A 151 -21.63 3.60 13.17
N GLU A 152 -22.82 4.19 13.18
CA GLU A 152 -23.37 4.88 14.37
C GLU A 152 -23.53 3.94 15.60
N ALA A 153 -23.21 2.65 15.47
CA ALA A 153 -23.45 1.62 16.47
C ALA A 153 -22.29 1.38 17.47
N GLN A 154 -21.24 2.20 17.50
CA GLN A 154 -20.10 2.03 18.42
C GLN A 154 -19.91 3.19 19.41
N SER A 155 -20.95 4.01 19.63
CA SER A 155 -20.95 5.07 20.66
C SER A 155 -21.48 4.63 22.04
N GLU A 156 -21.74 3.33 22.25
CA GLU A 156 -22.14 2.79 23.55
C GLU A 156 -21.26 1.58 23.92
N ALA A 157 -20.09 1.84 24.51
CA ALA A 157 -19.35 0.89 25.34
C ALA A 157 -18.51 1.66 26.36
#